data_AF-A0ABD2M1R4-F1
#
_entry.id   AF-A0ABD2M1R4-F1
#
_cell.length_a   1.000
_cell.length_b   1.000
_cell.length_c   1.000
_cell.angle_alpha   90.00
_cell.angle_beta   90.00
_cell.angle_gamma   90.00
#
_symmetry.space_group_name_H-M   'P 1'
#
loop_
_entity.id
_entity.type
_entity.pdbx_description
1 polymer ?
#
loop_
_entity_poly.entity_id
_entity_poly.type
_entity_poly.pdbx_seq_one_letter_code
_entity_poly.pdbx_strand_id
1 'polypeptide(L)'
;MILAEIPEDKKSADTEVFDRAFGLRIRNPKIALETLDDFCPGMNKLRLSELNTRVGPSGEWVTMGVVVGKNEPKKSANGNEYIIWKMSDLQFGVPSVKVLLFGECVRHYWKVQMGATLLLNNAQWTEATDGQNEVLLKLFKSAQVVELGFCADFGYCQGMKNGGEKCTNAVNTSLCSFCPFHTQQRARQLSMARGALNRSYNLPPKKMRSLEEHSNSFDIPTQIGVKTIARTQTSDGKIFTKPLSVVQQRLESKTAEMKEKRMDELKKLVTEKPFGFGAKNLLLKQQRDKENQSPRAEASAPLQSPSQKSLQSMREFIRSRVFKTN
;
A
#
# COMPACT_ATOMS: atom_id res chain seq x y z
N MET A 1 35.70 -20.33 -51.83
CA MET A 1 34.80 -19.39 -51.13
C MET A 1 33.61 -20.21 -50.64
N ILE A 2 33.62 -20.58 -49.35
CA ILE A 2 32.52 -21.32 -48.71
C ILE A 2 31.62 -20.25 -48.12
N LEU A 3 30.41 -20.10 -48.68
CA LEU A 3 29.36 -19.24 -48.11
C LEU A 3 28.84 -19.93 -46.86
N ALA A 4 29.15 -19.35 -45.70
CA ALA A 4 28.58 -19.77 -44.43
C ALA A 4 27.10 -19.37 -44.38
N GLU A 5 26.25 -20.36 -44.19
CA GLU A 5 24.83 -20.19 -43.88
C GLU A 5 24.71 -19.42 -42.56
N ILE A 6 24.02 -18.29 -42.61
CA ILE A 6 23.67 -17.48 -41.44
C ILE A 6 22.53 -18.21 -40.74
N PRO A 7 22.68 -18.65 -39.47
CA PRO A 7 21.60 -19.32 -38.77
C PRO A 7 20.48 -18.32 -38.48
N GLU A 8 19.26 -18.72 -38.85
CA GLU A 8 18.03 -17.97 -38.72
C GLU A 8 17.83 -17.39 -37.31
N ASP A 9 17.46 -16.12 -37.28
CA ASP A 9 17.09 -15.38 -36.08
C ASP A 9 16.09 -16.18 -35.24
N LYS A 10 16.46 -16.43 -33.98
CA LYS A 10 15.55 -16.92 -32.94
C LYS A 10 14.43 -15.89 -32.79
N LYS A 11 13.32 -16.14 -33.48
CA LYS A 11 12.02 -15.46 -33.35
C LYS A 11 11.77 -15.21 -31.86
N SER A 12 11.90 -13.96 -31.45
CA SER A 12 11.49 -13.51 -30.12
C SER A 12 10.02 -13.85 -29.97
N ALA A 13 9.73 -14.93 -29.24
CA ALA A 13 8.37 -15.38 -28.99
C ALA A 13 7.63 -14.22 -28.32
N ASP A 14 6.76 -13.58 -29.11
CA ASP A 14 5.86 -12.57 -28.64
C ASP A 14 5.05 -13.21 -27.52
N THR A 15 5.22 -12.70 -26.30
CA THR A 15 4.78 -13.42 -25.10
C THR A 15 3.30 -13.16 -24.93
N GLU A 16 2.49 -13.92 -25.66
CA GLU A 16 1.05 -13.91 -25.52
C GLU A 16 0.64 -14.45 -24.15
N VAL A 17 -0.48 -13.94 -23.65
CA VAL A 17 -1.09 -14.41 -22.40
C VAL A 17 -1.55 -15.85 -22.61
N PHE A 18 -1.11 -16.76 -21.75
CA PHE A 18 -1.40 -18.19 -21.91
C PHE A 18 -2.89 -18.48 -21.73
N ASP A 19 -3.50 -17.97 -20.67
CA ASP A 19 -4.95 -18.05 -20.44
C ASP A 19 -5.49 -16.68 -20.03
N ARG A 20 -6.51 -16.20 -20.74
CA ARG A 20 -7.16 -14.91 -20.52
C ARG A 20 -7.85 -14.81 -19.17
N ALA A 21 -8.36 -15.91 -18.63
CA ALA A 21 -9.01 -15.96 -17.33
C ALA A 21 -8.03 -15.62 -16.21
N PHE A 22 -6.80 -16.15 -16.27
CA PHE A 22 -5.79 -15.97 -15.24
C PHE A 22 -4.82 -14.81 -15.51
N GLY A 23 -4.61 -14.45 -16.78
CA GLY A 23 -3.76 -13.31 -17.16
C GLY A 23 -2.26 -13.55 -16.97
N LEU A 24 -1.81 -14.80 -16.85
CA LEU A 24 -0.40 -15.15 -16.67
C LEU A 24 0.25 -15.53 -17.99
N ARG A 25 1.52 -15.16 -18.14
CA ARG A 25 2.35 -15.53 -19.29
C ARG A 25 3.27 -16.68 -18.93
N ILE A 26 3.18 -17.77 -19.67
CA ILE A 26 3.92 -19.01 -19.40
C ILE A 26 4.98 -19.22 -20.47
N ARG A 27 6.23 -19.37 -20.04
CA ARG A 27 7.36 -19.77 -20.85
C ARG A 27 7.45 -21.30 -20.85
N ASN A 28 7.54 -21.86 -22.06
CA ASN A 28 7.63 -23.30 -22.30
C ASN A 28 6.48 -24.08 -21.62
N PRO A 29 5.22 -23.83 -22.03
CA PRO A 29 4.08 -24.55 -21.48
C PRO A 29 4.21 -26.04 -21.78
N LYS A 30 4.07 -26.90 -20.76
CA LYS A 30 4.06 -28.36 -20.86
C LYS A 30 2.76 -28.91 -21.44
N ILE A 31 1.70 -28.11 -21.37
CA ILE A 31 0.34 -28.47 -21.78
C ILE A 31 -0.17 -27.35 -22.69
N ALA A 32 -0.79 -27.73 -23.81
CA ALA A 32 -1.43 -26.77 -24.71
C ALA A 32 -2.70 -26.19 -24.08
N LEU A 33 -3.06 -24.96 -24.47
CA LEU A 33 -4.27 -24.31 -23.94
C LEU A 33 -5.54 -25.13 -24.22
N GLU A 34 -5.64 -25.73 -25.40
CA GLU A 34 -6.76 -26.59 -25.81
C GLU A 34 -6.96 -27.76 -24.83
N THR A 35 -5.88 -28.47 -24.48
CA THR A 35 -5.91 -29.58 -23.52
C THR A 35 -6.27 -29.11 -22.12
N LEU A 36 -5.90 -27.88 -21.74
CA LEU A 36 -6.30 -27.30 -20.46
C LEU A 36 -7.80 -26.99 -20.43
N ASP A 37 -8.35 -26.46 -21.52
CA ASP A 37 -9.78 -26.16 -21.64
C ASP A 37 -10.61 -27.47 -21.64
N ASP A 38 -10.12 -28.52 -22.31
CA ASP A 38 -10.72 -29.86 -22.26
C ASP A 38 -10.64 -30.50 -20.87
N PHE A 39 -9.61 -30.18 -20.08
CA PHE A 39 -9.45 -30.65 -18.70
C PHE A 39 -10.36 -29.92 -17.72
N CYS A 40 -10.79 -28.70 -18.03
CA CYS A 40 -11.63 -27.88 -17.16
C CYS A 40 -13.03 -27.58 -17.76
N PRO A 41 -13.80 -28.59 -18.19
CA PRO A 41 -15.12 -28.34 -18.77
C PRO A 41 -16.09 -27.91 -17.68
N GLY A 42 -16.65 -26.70 -17.79
CA GLY A 42 -17.68 -26.20 -16.87
C GLY A 42 -17.17 -25.85 -15.46
N MET A 43 -15.85 -25.84 -15.24
CA MET A 43 -15.27 -25.45 -13.96
C MET A 43 -15.12 -23.93 -13.85
N ASN A 44 -15.33 -23.40 -12.64
CA ASN A 44 -15.11 -21.98 -12.38
C ASN A 44 -13.61 -21.67 -12.31
N LYS A 45 -13.08 -20.96 -13.31
CA LYS A 45 -11.71 -20.43 -13.31
C LYS A 45 -11.64 -19.22 -12.35
N LEU A 46 -10.91 -19.36 -11.25
CA LEU A 46 -10.78 -18.33 -10.20
C LEU A 46 -9.32 -17.88 -10.04
N ARG A 47 -9.10 -16.58 -9.98
CA ARG A 47 -7.76 -16.04 -9.68
C ARG A 47 -7.45 -16.19 -8.19
N LEU A 48 -6.16 -16.31 -7.86
CA LEU A 48 -5.74 -16.31 -6.46
C LEU A 48 -6.12 -15.02 -5.73
N SER A 49 -6.16 -13.88 -6.44
CA SER A 49 -6.64 -12.59 -5.91
C SER A 49 -8.15 -12.54 -5.65
N GLU A 50 -8.93 -13.38 -6.31
CA GLU A 50 -10.40 -13.43 -6.17
C GLU A 50 -10.83 -14.35 -5.01
N LEU A 51 -9.92 -15.16 -4.48
CA LEU A 51 -10.20 -16.04 -3.35
C LEU A 51 -10.51 -15.19 -2.11
N ASN A 52 -11.77 -15.22 -1.70
CA ASN A 52 -12.22 -14.59 -0.48
C ASN A 52 -11.79 -15.42 0.73
N THR A 53 -11.43 -14.75 1.82
CA THR A 53 -11.02 -15.39 3.08
C THR A 53 -12.20 -15.82 3.94
N ARG A 54 -13.39 -15.29 3.68
CA ARG A 54 -14.62 -15.57 4.44
C ARG A 54 -15.55 -16.56 3.75
N VAL A 55 -15.57 -16.53 2.42
CA VAL A 55 -16.47 -17.34 1.61
C VAL A 55 -15.63 -18.17 0.66
N GLY A 56 -15.62 -19.47 0.86
CA GLY A 56 -14.97 -20.41 -0.04
C GLY A 56 -15.63 -20.43 -1.41
N PRO A 57 -14.88 -20.84 -2.45
CA PRO A 57 -15.45 -21.05 -3.77
C PRO A 57 -16.56 -22.12 -3.73
N SER A 58 -17.60 -21.91 -4.55
CA SER A 58 -18.74 -22.84 -4.67
C SER A 58 -18.66 -23.64 -5.95
N GLY A 59 -19.05 -24.92 -5.87
CA GLY A 59 -18.97 -25.86 -6.98
C GLY A 59 -17.54 -26.31 -7.30
N GLU A 60 -17.35 -26.86 -8.50
CA GLU A 60 -16.05 -27.25 -9.01
C GLU A 60 -15.32 -26.02 -9.54
N TRP A 61 -14.08 -25.82 -9.08
CA TRP A 61 -13.30 -24.65 -9.41
C TRP A 61 -11.83 -25.01 -9.63
N VAL A 62 -11.17 -24.14 -10.37
CA VAL A 62 -9.77 -24.29 -10.71
C VAL A 62 -9.07 -22.95 -10.54
N THR A 63 -7.84 -22.96 -10.04
CA THR A 63 -7.03 -21.75 -9.92
C THR A 63 -5.64 -21.96 -10.47
N MET A 64 -5.03 -20.88 -10.93
CA MET A 64 -3.66 -20.90 -11.44
C MET A 64 -2.82 -19.88 -10.69
N GLY A 65 -1.58 -20.24 -10.40
CA GLY A 65 -0.66 -19.33 -9.73
C GLY A 65 0.79 -19.74 -9.86
N VAL A 66 1.66 -18.79 -9.55
CA VAL A 66 3.10 -18.96 -9.60
C VAL A 66 3.64 -19.23 -8.20
N VAL A 67 4.53 -20.22 -8.07
CA VAL A 67 5.19 -20.55 -6.82
C VAL A 67 6.25 -19.49 -6.51
N VAL A 68 5.95 -18.63 -5.55
CA VAL A 68 6.80 -17.50 -5.10
C VAL A 68 7.71 -17.90 -3.94
N GLY A 69 7.35 -18.94 -3.20
CA GLY A 69 8.14 -19.42 -2.08
C GLY A 69 7.78 -20.84 -1.71
N LYS A 70 8.73 -21.56 -1.15
CA LYS A 70 8.57 -22.95 -0.72
C LYS A 70 9.36 -23.17 0.55
N ASN A 71 8.80 -23.96 1.45
CA ASN A 71 9.48 -24.45 2.64
C ASN A 71 10.00 -25.87 2.44
N GLU A 72 10.96 -26.25 3.26
CA GLU A 72 11.40 -27.64 3.39
C GLU A 72 10.26 -28.53 3.92
N PRO A 73 10.25 -29.83 3.60
CA PRO A 73 9.28 -30.77 4.15
C PRO A 73 9.31 -30.74 5.68
N LYS A 74 8.17 -30.45 6.29
CA LYS A 74 7.98 -30.45 7.74
C LYS A 74 7.11 -31.63 8.15
N LYS A 75 7.25 -32.07 9.40
CA LYS A 75 6.36 -33.07 10.00
C LYS A 75 5.25 -32.39 10.78
N SER A 76 4.02 -32.80 10.53
CA SER A 76 2.84 -32.36 11.26
C SER A 76 2.78 -33.01 12.64
N ALA A 77 1.95 -32.48 13.55
CA ALA A 77 1.67 -33.09 14.85
C ALA A 77 1.15 -34.54 14.71
N ASN A 78 0.48 -34.84 13.58
CA ASN A 78 -0.03 -36.17 13.27
C ASN A 78 1.03 -37.10 12.66
N GLY A 79 2.31 -36.70 12.64
CA GLY A 79 3.42 -37.49 12.06
C GLY A 79 3.54 -37.41 10.53
N ASN A 80 2.53 -36.87 9.83
CA ASN A 80 2.53 -36.76 8.37
C ASN A 80 3.43 -35.63 7.88
N GLU A 81 4.21 -35.91 6.83
CA GLU A 81 5.03 -34.91 6.15
C GLU A 81 4.16 -33.97 5.30
N TYR A 82 4.48 -32.68 5.33
CA TYR A 82 3.81 -31.64 4.57
C TYR A 82 4.79 -30.59 4.06
N ILE A 83 4.47 -29.99 2.92
CA ILE A 83 5.20 -28.84 2.36
C ILE A 83 4.25 -27.66 2.31
N ILE A 84 4.76 -26.47 2.63
CA ILE A 84 4.03 -25.23 2.44
C ILE A 84 4.61 -24.50 1.23
N TRP A 85 3.77 -24.19 0.26
CA TRP A 85 4.03 -23.25 -0.81
C TRP A 85 3.37 -21.91 -0.56
N LYS A 86 4.01 -20.86 -1.06
CA LYS A 86 3.44 -19.53 -1.20
C LYS A 86 3.22 -19.31 -2.68
N MET A 87 1.97 -19.16 -3.08
CA MET A 87 1.58 -18.95 -4.47
C MET A 87 0.97 -17.56 -4.64
N SER A 88 1.19 -16.96 -5.80
CA SER A 88 0.63 -15.65 -6.15
C SER A 88 0.31 -15.61 -7.65
N ASP A 89 -0.69 -14.83 -8.02
CA ASP A 89 -1.02 -14.48 -9.40
C ASP A 89 -0.14 -13.35 -9.95
N LEU A 90 0.91 -12.95 -9.21
CA LEU A 90 1.79 -11.83 -9.55
C LEU A 90 1.06 -10.49 -9.73
N GLN A 91 -0.16 -10.37 -9.20
CA GLN A 91 -0.90 -9.12 -9.20
C GLN A 91 -0.29 -8.16 -8.18
N PHE A 92 -0.06 -6.91 -8.60
CA PHE A 92 0.58 -5.93 -7.74
C PHE A 92 -0.30 -5.58 -6.52
N GLY A 93 0.25 -5.76 -5.31
CA GLY A 93 -0.41 -5.38 -4.06
C GLY A 93 -1.34 -6.43 -3.46
N VAL A 94 -1.49 -7.60 -4.09
CA VAL A 94 -2.27 -8.72 -3.55
C VAL A 94 -1.34 -9.65 -2.73
N PRO A 95 -1.74 -10.07 -1.52
CA PRO A 95 -0.96 -11.02 -0.73
C PRO A 95 -0.90 -12.41 -1.39
N SER A 96 0.17 -13.14 -1.12
CA SER A 96 0.30 -14.53 -1.59
C SER A 96 -0.57 -15.48 -0.78
N VAL A 97 -1.14 -16.48 -1.45
CA VAL A 97 -1.94 -17.55 -0.85
C VAL A 97 -1.02 -18.67 -0.38
N LYS A 98 -1.29 -19.21 0.82
CA LYS A 98 -0.55 -20.35 1.36
C LYS A 98 -1.21 -21.65 0.91
N VAL A 99 -0.41 -22.56 0.37
CA VAL A 99 -0.87 -23.87 -0.11
C VAL A 99 -0.12 -24.96 0.63
N LEU A 100 -0.84 -25.87 1.30
CA LEU A 100 -0.28 -27.00 2.02
C LEU A 100 -0.47 -28.27 1.21
N LEU A 101 0.63 -28.99 1.01
CA LEU A 101 0.68 -30.26 0.32
C LEU A 101 0.87 -31.35 1.35
N PHE A 102 0.06 -32.41 1.26
CA PHE A 102 0.13 -33.57 2.13
C PHE A 102 0.31 -34.86 1.32
N GLY A 103 0.87 -35.89 1.96
CA GLY A 103 0.86 -37.26 1.44
C GLY A 103 1.49 -37.39 0.05
N GLU A 104 0.68 -37.81 -0.93
CA GLU A 104 1.14 -38.11 -2.29
C GLU A 104 1.64 -36.86 -3.04
N CYS A 105 1.04 -35.69 -2.77
CA CYS A 105 1.45 -34.43 -3.37
C CYS A 105 2.89 -34.07 -3.00
N VAL A 106 3.30 -34.34 -1.76
CA VAL A 106 4.66 -34.06 -1.29
C VAL A 106 5.67 -34.90 -2.08
N ARG A 107 5.40 -36.19 -2.27
CA ARG A 107 6.30 -37.11 -2.97
C ARG A 107 6.51 -36.75 -4.44
N HIS A 108 5.47 -36.24 -5.12
CA HIS A 108 5.56 -35.85 -6.53
C HIS A 108 6.13 -34.45 -6.71
N TYR A 109 5.69 -33.49 -5.91
CA TYR A 109 5.97 -32.08 -6.15
C TYR A 109 7.04 -31.46 -5.26
N TRP A 110 7.76 -32.24 -4.44
CA TRP A 110 8.84 -31.68 -3.62
C TRP A 110 10.00 -31.09 -4.42
N LYS A 111 10.18 -31.41 -5.72
CA LYS A 111 11.26 -30.84 -6.56
C LYS A 111 10.84 -29.61 -7.36
N VAL A 112 9.60 -29.13 -7.21
CA VAL A 112 9.11 -27.95 -7.93
C VAL A 112 10.00 -26.74 -7.62
N GLN A 113 10.37 -26.04 -8.70
CA GLN A 113 11.22 -24.85 -8.68
C GLN A 113 10.39 -23.59 -8.42
N MET A 114 11.06 -22.55 -7.90
CA MET A 114 10.45 -21.22 -7.79
C MET A 114 10.16 -20.65 -9.18
N GLY A 115 9.08 -19.89 -9.33
CA GLY A 115 8.64 -19.36 -10.62
C GLY A 115 7.88 -20.37 -11.49
N ALA A 116 7.70 -21.61 -11.04
CA ALA A 116 6.82 -22.56 -11.69
C ALA A 116 5.36 -22.10 -11.56
N THR A 117 4.63 -22.16 -12.68
CA THR A 117 3.19 -21.91 -12.77
C THR A 117 2.46 -23.24 -12.64
N LEU A 118 1.60 -23.33 -11.64
CA LEU A 118 0.83 -24.51 -11.33
C LEU A 118 -0.65 -24.19 -11.42
N LEU A 119 -1.40 -25.14 -11.94
CA LEU A 119 -2.85 -25.18 -11.88
C LEU A 119 -3.25 -26.07 -10.69
N LEU A 120 -4.14 -25.57 -9.86
CA LEU A 120 -4.71 -26.29 -8.74
C LEU A 120 -6.18 -26.58 -9.06
N ASN A 121 -6.51 -27.86 -9.17
CA ASN A 121 -7.86 -28.35 -9.41
C ASN A 121 -8.54 -28.68 -8.07
N ASN A 122 -9.69 -28.05 -7.81
CA ASN A 122 -10.57 -28.30 -6.68
C ASN A 122 -9.80 -28.47 -5.35
N ALA A 123 -8.93 -27.49 -5.05
CA ALA A 123 -8.17 -27.49 -3.81
C ALA A 123 -9.10 -27.32 -2.60
N GLN A 124 -8.77 -27.93 -1.46
CA GLN A 124 -9.58 -27.72 -0.27
C GLN A 124 -9.30 -26.33 0.30
N TRP A 125 -10.27 -25.44 0.22
CA TRP A 125 -10.20 -24.11 0.82
C TRP A 125 -10.43 -24.17 2.33
N THR A 126 -9.67 -23.40 3.10
CA THR A 126 -9.80 -23.25 4.55
C THR A 126 -9.36 -21.84 4.96
N GLU A 127 -9.97 -21.28 5.99
CA GLU A 127 -9.49 -20.05 6.61
C GLU A 127 -8.20 -20.32 7.40
N ALA A 128 -7.20 -19.44 7.28
CA ALA A 128 -5.98 -19.58 8.08
C ALA A 128 -6.29 -19.36 9.57
N THR A 129 -5.88 -20.30 10.41
CA THR A 129 -6.12 -20.28 11.86
C THR A 129 -5.34 -19.17 12.60
N ASP A 130 -4.29 -18.62 11.97
CA ASP A 130 -3.32 -17.70 12.60
C ASP A 130 -3.84 -16.26 12.84
N GLY A 131 -5.16 -16.02 12.83
CA GLY A 131 -5.76 -14.70 13.06
C GLY A 131 -5.43 -13.65 11.97
N GLN A 132 -4.61 -14.01 10.99
CA GLN A 132 -4.42 -13.28 9.77
C GLN A 132 -5.45 -13.81 8.78
N ASN A 133 -6.32 -12.92 8.32
CA ASN A 133 -7.37 -13.16 7.33
C ASN A 133 -6.73 -13.54 5.97
N GLU A 134 -6.09 -14.71 5.92
CA GLU A 134 -5.34 -15.27 4.81
C GLU A 134 -6.04 -16.55 4.33
N VAL A 135 -6.02 -16.77 3.02
CA VAL A 135 -6.57 -17.99 2.42
C VAL A 135 -5.56 -19.13 2.55
N LEU A 136 -6.04 -20.29 2.98
CA LEU A 136 -5.27 -21.52 3.06
C LEU A 136 -5.86 -22.56 2.11
N LEU A 137 -5.05 -23.07 1.19
CA LEU A 137 -5.45 -24.18 0.32
C LEU A 137 -4.74 -25.46 0.76
N LYS A 138 -5.46 -26.58 0.85
CA LYS A 138 -4.90 -27.89 1.19
C LYS A 138 -5.07 -28.85 0.01
N LEU A 139 -4.01 -29.61 -0.27
CA LEU A 139 -3.93 -30.54 -1.39
C LEU A 139 -3.47 -31.91 -0.87
N PHE A 140 -4.15 -32.96 -1.34
CA PHE A 140 -3.90 -34.34 -0.88
C PHE A 140 -3.54 -35.28 -2.02
N LYS A 141 -4.18 -35.11 -3.19
CA LYS A 141 -4.00 -35.98 -4.35
C LYS A 141 -3.09 -35.32 -5.38
N SER A 142 -2.19 -36.11 -5.98
CA SER A 142 -1.28 -35.64 -7.04
C SER A 142 -2.02 -35.05 -8.24
N ALA A 143 -3.19 -35.61 -8.58
CA ALA A 143 -4.08 -35.16 -9.66
C ALA A 143 -4.71 -33.76 -9.44
N GLN A 144 -4.67 -33.21 -8.22
CA GLN A 144 -5.16 -31.86 -7.94
C GLN A 144 -4.15 -30.78 -8.38
N VAL A 145 -2.94 -31.15 -8.73
CA VAL A 145 -1.89 -30.21 -9.16
C VAL A 145 -1.49 -30.57 -10.57
N VAL A 146 -1.40 -29.56 -11.43
CA VAL A 146 -0.90 -29.72 -12.80
C VAL A 146 0.19 -28.66 -13.02
N GLU A 147 1.38 -29.10 -13.39
CA GLU A 147 2.50 -28.20 -13.69
C GLU A 147 2.42 -27.73 -15.13
N LEU A 148 2.19 -26.43 -15.33
CA LEU A 148 2.04 -25.86 -16.65
C LEU A 148 3.36 -25.39 -17.24
N GLY A 149 4.28 -24.85 -16.44
CA GLY A 149 5.56 -24.35 -16.95
C GLY A 149 6.15 -23.28 -16.05
N PHE A 150 6.96 -22.36 -16.60
CA PHE A 150 7.54 -21.25 -15.85
C PHE A 150 6.86 -19.94 -16.20
N CYS A 151 6.63 -19.06 -15.22
CA CYS A 151 6.08 -17.75 -15.54
C CYS A 151 7.17 -16.85 -16.16
N ALA A 152 6.88 -16.24 -17.30
CA ALA A 152 7.79 -15.31 -17.97
C ALA A 152 7.97 -14.00 -17.18
N ASP A 153 6.95 -13.61 -16.42
CA ASP A 153 6.88 -12.35 -15.67
C ASP A 153 7.44 -12.45 -14.25
N PHE A 154 7.84 -13.65 -13.83
CA PHE A 154 8.37 -13.86 -12.49
C PHE A 154 9.79 -13.30 -12.37
N GLY A 155 10.00 -12.41 -11.41
CA GLY A 155 11.34 -11.96 -11.02
C GLY A 155 11.41 -11.51 -9.57
N TYR A 156 12.59 -11.06 -9.16
CA TYR A 156 12.83 -10.53 -7.82
C TYR A 156 12.95 -9.01 -7.84
N CYS A 157 12.52 -8.40 -6.75
CA CYS A 157 12.58 -6.95 -6.56
C CYS A 157 14.02 -6.43 -6.65
N GLN A 158 14.26 -5.45 -7.52
CA GLN A 158 15.57 -4.79 -7.68
C GLN A 158 15.90 -3.77 -6.57
N GLY A 159 15.10 -3.73 -5.50
CA GLY A 159 15.30 -2.85 -4.35
C GLY A 159 16.40 -3.37 -3.42
N MET A 160 17.04 -2.45 -2.69
CA MET A 160 17.98 -2.77 -1.62
C MET A 160 17.29 -2.58 -0.28
N LYS A 161 17.43 -3.57 0.60
CA LYS A 161 17.01 -3.45 1.99
C LYS A 161 17.93 -2.48 2.73
N ASN A 162 17.50 -2.01 3.90
CA ASN A 162 18.29 -1.10 4.74
C ASN A 162 19.66 -1.68 5.15
N GLY A 163 19.83 -3.01 5.13
CA GLY A 163 21.11 -3.69 5.38
C GLY A 163 22.01 -3.88 4.16
N GLY A 164 21.70 -3.28 3.01
CA GLY A 164 22.49 -3.42 1.77
C GLY A 164 22.22 -4.71 0.98
N GLU A 165 21.46 -5.66 1.53
CA GLU A 165 21.04 -6.87 0.82
C GLU A 165 20.01 -6.58 -0.28
N LYS A 166 20.07 -7.37 -1.36
CA LYS A 166 19.03 -7.35 -2.41
C LYS A 166 17.69 -7.86 -1.85
N CYS A 167 16.60 -7.26 -2.29
CA CYS A 167 15.27 -7.69 -1.91
C CYS A 167 14.92 -9.02 -2.59
N THR A 168 14.45 -9.98 -1.81
CA THR A 168 14.06 -11.33 -2.28
C THR A 168 12.56 -11.46 -2.52
N ASN A 169 11.80 -10.35 -2.44
CA ASN A 169 10.37 -10.39 -2.72
C ASN A 169 10.14 -10.60 -4.21
N ALA A 170 9.24 -11.52 -4.55
CA ALA A 170 8.82 -11.72 -5.94
C ALA A 170 8.00 -10.53 -6.44
N VAL A 171 8.19 -10.24 -7.72
CA VAL A 171 7.54 -9.14 -8.43
C VAL A 171 7.19 -9.61 -9.84
N ASN A 172 6.17 -8.97 -10.41
CA ASN A 172 5.88 -9.06 -11.84
C ASN A 172 6.80 -8.09 -12.58
N THR A 173 7.80 -8.61 -13.28
CA THR A 173 8.80 -7.79 -14.01
C THR A 173 8.19 -6.93 -15.11
N SER A 174 7.05 -7.35 -15.65
CA SER A 174 6.35 -6.67 -16.74
C SER A 174 5.49 -5.50 -16.27
N LEU A 175 5.00 -5.56 -15.03
CA LEU A 175 4.26 -4.45 -14.40
C LEU A 175 5.19 -3.51 -13.62
N CYS A 176 6.03 -4.08 -12.75
CA CYS A 176 6.92 -3.29 -11.91
C CYS A 176 8.11 -4.12 -11.42
N SER A 177 9.32 -3.62 -11.63
CA SER A 177 10.56 -4.26 -11.16
C SER A 177 10.78 -4.16 -9.64
N PHE A 178 9.83 -3.61 -8.89
CA PHE A 178 9.93 -3.36 -7.45
C PHE A 178 8.72 -3.85 -6.67
N CYS A 179 8.96 -4.34 -5.46
CA CYS A 179 7.89 -4.84 -4.59
C CYS A 179 7.06 -3.68 -4.01
N PRO A 180 5.84 -3.94 -3.49
CA PRO A 180 4.95 -2.90 -2.98
C PRO A 180 5.61 -1.95 -1.98
N PHE A 181 6.48 -2.47 -1.11
CA PHE A 181 7.25 -1.67 -0.14
C PHE A 181 8.22 -0.69 -0.83
N HIS A 182 9.09 -1.18 -1.73
CA HIS A 182 10.06 -0.32 -2.42
C HIS A 182 9.39 0.63 -3.42
N THR A 183 8.27 0.23 -4.02
CA THR A 183 7.47 1.11 -4.87
C THR A 183 6.90 2.27 -4.05
N GLN A 184 6.33 1.99 -2.87
CA GLN A 184 5.83 3.04 -1.98
C GLN A 184 6.97 3.94 -1.47
N GLN A 185 8.13 3.37 -1.12
CA GLN A 185 9.30 4.11 -0.68
C GLN A 185 9.80 5.08 -1.77
N ARG A 186 9.91 4.61 -3.02
CA ARG A 186 10.29 5.48 -4.15
C ARG A 186 9.24 6.53 -4.47
N ALA A 187 7.96 6.19 -4.42
CA ALA A 187 6.88 7.16 -4.58
C ALA A 187 6.97 8.28 -3.53
N ARG A 188 7.31 7.95 -2.28
CA ARG A 188 7.55 8.93 -1.21
C ARG A 188 8.79 9.80 -1.50
N GLN A 189 9.91 9.21 -1.92
CA GLN A 189 11.13 9.96 -2.26
C GLN A 189 10.89 10.95 -3.42
N LEU A 190 10.21 10.51 -4.48
CA LEU A 190 9.85 11.37 -5.61
C LEU A 190 8.92 12.51 -5.16
N SER A 191 7.98 12.23 -4.26
CA SER A 191 7.08 13.24 -3.69
C SER A 191 7.83 14.28 -2.87
N MET A 192 8.86 13.87 -2.11
CA MET A 192 9.73 14.80 -1.36
C MET A 192 10.59 15.67 -2.29
N ALA A 193 11.13 15.09 -3.37
CA ALA A 193 11.95 15.81 -4.35
C ALA A 193 11.15 16.89 -5.11
N ARG A 194 9.85 16.66 -5.39
CA ARG A 194 8.97 17.67 -5.99
C ARG A 194 8.89 18.97 -5.17
N GLY A 195 8.95 18.88 -3.84
CA GLY A 195 8.97 20.05 -2.96
C GLY A 195 10.27 20.85 -3.04
N ALA A 196 11.40 20.20 -3.32
CA ALA A 196 12.70 20.86 -3.51
C ALA A 196 12.76 21.62 -4.85
N LEU A 197 12.17 21.06 -5.89
CA LEU A 197 12.01 21.71 -7.20
C LEU A 197 11.12 22.97 -7.08
N ASN A 198 10.01 22.91 -6.33
CA ASN A 198 9.18 24.09 -6.04
C ASN A 198 9.88 25.19 -5.22
N ARG A 199 11.04 24.88 -4.63
CA ARG A 199 11.88 25.85 -3.92
C ARG A 199 12.79 26.65 -4.84
N SER A 200 13.11 26.14 -6.03
CA SER A 200 14.06 26.76 -6.98
C SER A 200 13.44 27.92 -7.75
N TYR A 201 12.14 27.88 -8.02
CA TYR A 201 11.45 28.90 -8.83
C TYR A 201 10.97 30.12 -8.04
N ASN A 202 11.14 30.10 -6.71
CA ASN A 202 10.72 31.17 -5.80
C ASN A 202 11.92 31.90 -5.17
N LEU A 203 13.15 31.70 -5.67
CA LEU A 203 14.25 32.57 -5.28
C LEU A 203 14.16 33.89 -6.05
N PRO A 204 14.12 35.05 -5.37
CA PRO A 204 14.30 36.32 -6.05
C PRO A 204 15.66 36.30 -6.78
N PRO A 205 15.76 36.90 -7.97
CA PRO A 205 17.03 36.94 -8.70
C PRO A 205 18.09 37.55 -7.80
N LYS A 206 19.19 36.82 -7.57
CA LYS A 206 20.37 37.39 -6.90
C LYS A 206 20.83 38.55 -7.78
N LYS A 207 20.64 39.79 -7.31
CA LYS A 207 21.31 40.95 -7.91
C LYS A 207 22.80 40.64 -7.93
N MET A 208 23.38 40.58 -9.13
CA MET A 208 24.82 40.72 -9.36
C MET A 208 25.30 41.90 -8.52
N ARG A 209 26.03 41.62 -7.43
CA ARG A 209 26.95 42.59 -6.87
C ARG A 209 28.24 42.44 -7.68
N SER A 210 28.68 43.58 -8.19
CA SER A 210 29.89 43.74 -9.00
C SER A 210 31.06 42.98 -8.39
N LEU A 211 31.82 42.33 -9.28
CA LEU A 211 33.19 41.91 -9.05
C LEU A 211 34.00 43.12 -8.59
N GLU A 212 34.57 43.04 -7.40
CA GLU A 212 35.92 43.54 -7.17
C GLU A 212 36.75 42.34 -6.76
N GLU A 213 37.67 41.99 -7.66
CA GLU A 213 38.74 41.02 -7.46
C GLU A 213 39.60 41.47 -6.29
N HIS A 214 39.84 40.60 -5.31
CA HIS A 214 41.15 40.52 -4.66
C HIS A 214 41.45 39.05 -4.35
N SER A 215 42.63 38.67 -4.83
CA SER A 215 43.24 37.35 -4.91
C SER A 215 43.66 36.74 -3.57
N ASN A 216 43.97 35.44 -3.65
CA ASN A 216 44.70 34.57 -2.71
C ASN A 216 43.80 33.84 -1.71
N SER A 217 43.88 32.53 -1.49
CA SER A 217 44.78 31.47 -1.96
C SER A 217 44.12 30.12 -1.66
N PHE A 218 44.64 29.07 -2.29
CA PHE A 218 44.40 27.64 -2.02
C PHE A 218 44.25 27.29 -0.52
N ASP A 219 43.29 26.41 -0.21
CA ASP A 219 43.53 25.14 0.51
C ASP A 219 42.25 24.27 0.57
N ILE A 220 42.40 22.98 0.28
CA ILE A 220 41.50 21.85 0.59
C ILE A 220 42.18 21.16 1.79
N PRO A 221 41.54 20.70 2.90
CA PRO A 221 40.56 19.60 2.82
C PRO A 221 39.53 19.39 3.97
N THR A 222 38.57 18.50 3.67
CA THR A 222 37.87 17.54 4.57
C THR A 222 37.06 17.95 5.82
N GLN A 223 35.82 17.44 5.82
CA GLN A 223 35.11 16.73 6.90
C GLN A 223 34.43 17.49 8.07
N ILE A 224 33.19 17.03 8.31
CA ILE A 224 32.44 16.99 9.59
C ILE A 224 31.81 18.30 10.10
N GLY A 225 30.50 18.18 10.40
CA GLY A 225 29.90 18.86 11.56
C GLY A 225 28.98 20.01 11.23
N VAL A 226 27.69 19.70 11.04
CA VAL A 226 26.62 20.70 11.19
C VAL A 226 26.66 21.21 12.63
N LYS A 227 27.16 22.44 12.82
CA LYS A 227 26.85 23.32 13.96
C LYS A 227 27.42 24.71 13.68
N THR A 228 26.59 25.66 13.24
CA THR A 228 26.75 27.04 13.73
C THR A 228 25.45 27.84 13.64
N ILE A 229 25.04 28.28 14.82
CA ILE A 229 24.14 29.40 15.10
C ILE A 229 24.89 30.68 14.73
N ALA A 230 24.29 31.58 13.96
CA ALA A 230 24.88 32.87 13.65
C ALA A 230 24.98 33.73 14.93
N ARG A 231 26.20 34.13 15.30
CA ARG A 231 26.47 35.16 16.32
C ARG A 231 27.13 36.35 15.63
N THR A 232 26.42 37.47 15.62
CA THR A 232 26.97 38.80 15.30
C THR A 232 27.23 39.50 16.64
N GLN A 233 28.47 39.93 16.89
CA GLN A 233 28.84 40.70 18.07
C GLN A 233 28.76 42.20 17.75
N THR A 234 28.18 42.98 18.67
CA THR A 234 28.30 44.45 18.75
C THR A 234 28.56 44.82 20.21
N SER A 235 29.27 45.94 20.41
CA SER A 235 30.18 46.23 21.52
C SER A 235 29.57 46.79 22.82
N ASP A 236 28.30 46.55 23.13
CA ASP A 236 27.74 46.93 24.44
C ASP A 236 26.81 45.82 24.97
N GLY A 237 27.26 45.18 26.05
CA GLY A 237 26.71 43.92 26.57
C GLY A 237 25.35 44.02 27.28
N LYS A 238 24.27 44.31 26.54
CA LYS A 238 22.89 44.04 26.98
C LYS A 238 22.07 43.37 25.88
N ILE A 239 21.81 42.08 26.07
CA ILE A 239 20.93 41.27 25.21
C ILE A 239 19.48 41.60 25.58
N PHE A 240 18.74 42.27 24.68
CA PHE A 240 17.29 42.43 24.80
C PHE A 240 16.59 41.39 23.92
N THR A 241 16.30 40.21 24.47
CA THR A 241 15.45 39.22 23.80
C THR A 241 13.98 39.62 23.97
N LYS A 242 13.30 39.92 22.86
CA LYS A 242 11.83 40.02 22.87
C LYS A 242 11.25 38.65 23.23
N PRO A 243 10.22 38.55 24.10
CA PRO A 243 9.70 37.27 24.56
C PRO A 243 9.12 36.44 23.40
N LEU A 244 9.34 35.12 23.45
CA LEU A 244 8.96 34.12 22.43
C LEU A 244 7.47 34.17 22.04
N SER A 245 6.59 34.62 22.92
CA SER A 245 5.15 34.72 22.68
C SER A 245 4.78 35.65 21.52
N VAL A 246 5.53 36.74 21.32
CA VAL A 246 5.21 37.75 20.30
C VAL A 246 5.66 37.31 18.90
N VAL A 247 6.69 36.47 18.79
CA VAL A 247 7.16 35.92 17.51
C VAL A 247 6.26 34.78 17.03
N GLN A 248 5.79 33.93 17.96
CA GLN A 248 4.87 32.83 17.67
C GLN A 248 3.48 33.35 17.23
N GLN A 249 2.92 34.31 17.97
CA GLN A 249 1.62 34.90 17.65
C GLN A 249 1.61 35.64 16.29
N ARG A 250 2.76 36.22 15.88
CA ARG A 250 2.90 36.93 14.59
C ARG A 250 3.12 35.98 13.40
N LEU A 251 3.65 34.78 13.63
CA LEU A 251 3.79 33.75 12.61
C LEU A 251 2.45 33.02 12.41
N GLU A 252 1.71 32.78 13.49
CA GLU A 252 0.35 32.21 13.46
C GLU A 252 -0.66 33.17 12.83
N SER A 253 -0.62 34.46 13.14
CA SER A 253 -1.50 35.45 12.52
C SER A 253 -1.23 35.63 11.02
N LYS A 254 0.05 35.68 10.60
CA LYS A 254 0.42 35.73 9.18
C LYS A 254 0.04 34.47 8.42
N THR A 255 0.11 33.30 9.05
CA THR A 255 -0.27 32.03 8.41
C THR A 255 -1.80 31.84 8.36
N ALA A 256 -2.54 32.36 9.35
CA ALA A 256 -4.01 32.39 9.33
C ALA A 256 -4.53 33.35 8.25
N GLU A 257 -3.98 34.56 8.17
CA GLU A 257 -4.38 35.57 7.18
C GLU A 257 -4.08 35.09 5.74
N MET A 258 -2.97 34.38 5.54
CA MET A 258 -2.61 33.80 4.23
C MET A 258 -3.48 32.58 3.87
N LYS A 259 -3.97 31.82 4.86
CA LYS A 259 -4.93 30.72 4.65
C LYS A 259 -6.31 31.25 4.29
N GLU A 260 -6.75 32.32 4.94
CA GLU A 260 -8.03 32.97 4.66
C GLU A 260 -8.08 33.55 3.25
N LYS A 261 -7.04 34.29 2.84
CA LYS A 261 -6.91 34.81 1.46
C LYS A 261 -6.94 33.71 0.40
N ARG A 262 -6.22 32.60 0.62
CA ARG A 262 -6.25 31.43 -0.30
C ARG A 262 -7.61 30.74 -0.35
N MET A 263 -8.35 30.70 0.76
CA MET A 263 -9.70 30.14 0.79
C MET A 263 -10.70 31.04 0.06
N ASP A 264 -10.53 32.36 0.12
CA ASP A 264 -11.38 33.30 -0.59
C ASP A 264 -11.12 33.29 -2.11
N GLU A 265 -9.86 33.20 -2.53
CA GLU A 265 -9.49 32.98 -3.94
C GLU A 265 -10.04 31.66 -4.49
N LEU A 266 -9.95 30.59 -3.70
CA LEU A 266 -10.49 29.29 -4.10
C LEU A 266 -12.01 29.32 -4.23
N LYS A 267 -12.71 30.09 -3.37
CA LYS A 267 -14.16 30.30 -3.50
C LYS A 267 -14.50 31.06 -4.78
N LYS A 268 -13.79 32.16 -5.10
CA LYS A 268 -14.01 32.90 -6.36
C LYS A 268 -13.85 32.02 -7.59
N LEU A 269 -12.80 31.20 -7.65
CA LEU A 269 -12.53 30.29 -8.76
C LEU A 269 -13.60 29.20 -8.95
N VAL A 270 -14.22 28.73 -7.87
CA VAL A 270 -15.31 27.74 -7.92
C VAL A 270 -16.61 28.36 -8.43
N THR A 271 -16.90 29.61 -8.06
CA THR A 271 -18.11 30.33 -8.49
C THR A 271 -18.05 30.73 -9.98
N GLU A 272 -16.87 31.10 -10.48
CA GLU A 272 -16.67 31.51 -11.88
C GLU A 272 -16.67 30.32 -12.86
N LYS A 273 -16.36 29.10 -12.41
CA LYS A 273 -16.26 27.89 -13.27
C LYS A 273 -16.96 26.66 -12.65
N PRO A 274 -18.31 26.64 -12.62
CA PRO A 274 -19.08 25.60 -11.93
C PRO A 274 -18.98 24.19 -12.53
N PHE A 275 -18.47 24.05 -13.77
CA PHE A 275 -18.31 22.76 -14.47
C PHE A 275 -16.87 22.24 -14.56
N GLY A 276 -15.91 22.86 -13.84
CA GLY A 276 -14.52 22.39 -13.81
C GLY A 276 -14.37 21.02 -13.14
N PHE A 277 -13.47 20.19 -13.66
CA PHE A 277 -13.15 18.87 -13.09
C PHE A 277 -12.66 19.04 -11.64
N GLY A 278 -13.45 18.58 -10.67
CA GLY A 278 -13.15 18.70 -9.23
C GLY A 278 -13.94 19.77 -8.46
N ALA A 279 -14.61 20.73 -9.13
CA ALA A 279 -15.41 21.76 -8.46
C ALA A 279 -16.60 21.17 -7.68
N LYS A 280 -17.26 20.15 -8.26
CA LYS A 280 -18.36 19.41 -7.61
C LYS A 280 -17.94 18.75 -6.29
N ASN A 281 -16.77 18.11 -6.25
CA ASN A 281 -16.25 17.45 -5.05
C ASN A 281 -15.89 18.44 -3.93
N LEU A 282 -15.44 19.65 -4.30
CA LEU A 282 -15.11 20.71 -3.36
C LEU A 282 -16.37 21.37 -2.78
N LEU A 283 -17.42 21.56 -3.59
CA LEU A 283 -18.75 22.00 -3.15
C LEU A 283 -19.39 20.98 -2.19
N LEU A 284 -19.33 19.69 -2.52
CA LEU A 284 -19.79 18.60 -1.65
C LEU A 284 -19.06 18.58 -0.31
N LYS A 285 -17.75 18.85 -0.29
CA LYS A 285 -16.99 18.95 0.95
C LYS A 285 -17.40 20.18 1.77
N GLN A 286 -17.58 21.34 1.13
CA GLN A 286 -18.04 22.55 1.81
C GLN A 286 -19.46 22.43 2.37
N GLN A 287 -20.35 21.70 1.69
CA GLN A 287 -21.70 21.38 2.20
C GLN A 287 -21.62 20.49 3.43
N ARG A 288 -20.78 19.45 3.40
CA ARG A 288 -20.56 18.54 4.52
C ARG A 288 -19.91 19.22 5.73
N ASP A 289 -18.99 20.14 5.49
CA ASP A 289 -18.35 20.94 6.55
C ASP A 289 -19.33 21.96 7.16
N LYS A 290 -20.28 22.49 6.37
CA LYS A 290 -21.40 23.33 6.88
C LYS A 290 -22.42 22.54 7.68
N GLU A 291 -22.79 21.33 7.25
CA GLU A 291 -23.66 20.42 8.01
C GLU A 291 -23.04 20.03 9.36
N ASN A 292 -21.70 19.88 9.42
CA ASN A 292 -20.98 19.63 10.66
C ASN A 292 -20.79 20.87 11.56
N GLN A 293 -21.09 22.08 11.08
CA GLN A 293 -20.95 23.34 11.84
C GLN A 293 -22.28 24.00 12.22
N SER A 294 -23.42 23.55 11.70
CA SER A 294 -24.73 23.97 12.23
C SER A 294 -25.01 23.30 13.58
N PRO A 295 -25.49 24.05 14.60
CA PRO A 295 -25.84 23.47 15.90
C PRO A 295 -27.00 22.50 15.69
N ARG A 296 -26.78 21.24 16.07
CA ARG A 296 -27.81 20.21 16.16
C ARG A 296 -28.89 20.70 17.12
N ALA A 297 -30.04 21.09 16.56
CA ALA A 297 -31.24 21.39 17.34
C ALA A 297 -31.54 20.23 18.29
N GLU A 298 -31.90 20.58 19.51
CA GLU A 298 -32.05 19.73 20.68
C GLU A 298 -32.88 18.47 20.41
N ALA A 299 -32.23 17.32 20.52
CA ALA A 299 -32.88 16.05 20.77
C ALA A 299 -31.98 15.22 21.70
N SER A 300 -32.02 15.55 22.99
CA SER A 300 -31.60 14.63 24.05
C SER A 300 -32.15 15.07 25.39
N ALA A 301 -33.29 14.51 25.79
CA ALA A 301 -33.63 14.36 27.19
C ALA A 301 -32.58 13.46 27.87
N PRO A 302 -32.05 13.80 29.07
CA PRO A 302 -31.06 12.96 29.73
C PRO A 302 -31.73 11.73 30.36
N LEU A 303 -31.19 10.53 30.08
CA LEU A 303 -31.46 9.32 30.85
C LEU A 303 -30.92 9.50 32.28
N GLN A 304 -31.81 9.79 33.23
CA GLN A 304 -31.50 9.80 34.66
C GLN A 304 -31.43 8.37 35.21
N SER A 305 -30.40 8.09 36.02
CA SER A 305 -30.22 6.82 36.70
C SER A 305 -31.31 6.60 37.78
N PRO A 306 -31.70 5.35 38.08
CA PRO A 306 -32.85 5.04 38.95
C PRO A 306 -32.72 5.57 40.40
N SER A 307 -31.50 5.86 40.87
CA SER A 307 -31.26 6.34 42.24
C SER A 307 -31.52 7.84 42.43
N GLN A 308 -31.63 8.63 41.36
CA GLN A 308 -31.88 10.07 41.46
C GLN A 308 -33.38 10.43 41.50
N LYS A 309 -34.25 9.56 40.95
CA LYS A 309 -35.70 9.77 40.95
C LYS A 309 -36.33 9.59 42.34
N SER A 310 -35.82 8.68 43.16
CA SER A 310 -36.33 8.45 44.53
C SER A 310 -36.03 9.63 45.47
N LEU A 311 -34.89 10.30 45.30
CA LEU A 311 -34.50 11.45 46.10
C LEU A 311 -35.24 12.74 45.69
N GLN A 312 -35.60 12.89 44.42
CA GLN A 312 -36.45 14.00 43.96
C GLN A 312 -37.90 13.85 44.43
N SER A 313 -38.47 12.64 44.35
CA SER A 313 -39.82 12.35 44.85
C SER A 313 -39.94 12.55 46.38
N MET A 314 -38.92 12.16 47.14
CA MET A 314 -38.89 12.36 48.59
C MET A 314 -38.74 13.85 48.98
N ARG A 315 -37.98 14.63 48.21
CA ARG A 315 -37.87 16.10 48.39
C ARG A 315 -39.17 16.84 48.07
N GLU A 316 -39.90 16.41 47.05
CA GLU A 316 -41.23 16.99 46.73
C GLU A 316 -42.29 16.62 47.77
N PHE A 317 -42.26 15.38 48.29
CA PHE A 317 -43.16 14.96 49.36
C PHE A 317 -42.96 15.77 50.64
N ILE A 318 -41.71 15.98 51.08
CA ILE A 318 -41.39 16.80 52.26
C ILE A 318 -41.82 18.26 52.03
N ARG A 319 -41.59 18.81 50.83
CA ARG A 319 -41.98 20.19 50.51
C ARG A 319 -43.51 20.40 50.50
N SER A 320 -44.28 19.36 50.16
CA SER A 320 -45.75 19.41 50.15
C SER A 320 -46.41 19.37 51.55
N ARG A 321 -45.73 18.80 52.56
CA ARG A 321 -46.24 18.71 53.94
C ARG A 321 -45.79 19.85 54.86
N VAL A 322 -44.69 20.54 54.54
CA VAL A 322 -44.14 21.60 55.41
C VAL A 322 -44.76 22.99 55.13
N PHE A 323 -45.49 23.19 54.02
CA PHE A 323 -46.13 24.47 53.67
C PHE A 323 -47.67 24.47 53.70
N LYS A 324 -48.30 23.46 54.32
CA LYS A 324 -49.74 23.46 54.65
C LYS A 324 -49.95 23.42 56.16
N THR A 325 -49.47 24.45 56.84
CA THR A 325 -49.93 24.83 58.20
C THR A 325 -49.96 26.35 58.27
N ASN A 326 -51.06 26.91 57.78
CA ASN A 326 -51.80 28.02 58.37
C ASN A 326 -53.28 27.68 58.18
#